data_AF-A0A4P7NDX5-F1
#
_entry.id   AF-A0A4P7NDX5-F1
#
_cell.length_a   1.000
_cell.length_b   1.000
_cell.length_c   1.000
_cell.angle_alpha   90.00
_cell.angle_beta   90.00
_cell.angle_gamma   90.00
#
_symmetry.space_group_name_H-M   'P 1'
#
loop_
_entity.id
_entity.type
_entity.pdbx_description
1 polymer ?
#
loop_
_entity_poly.entity_id
_entity_poly.type
_entity_poly.pdbx_seq_one_letter_code
_entity_poly.pdbx_strand_id
1 'polypeptide(L)'
;MRPTLLTAALAVAPALAYPGMGTPEQNKQVRAAMAAGENFHDKLVRDITKASSNIKQPRQCSKRCEGTDNDDAEDGDEEVDGADGGRDPDENHHLDSLELIGDLIGMPNNKLSSTGFAIKELLTTTGGAPESGEAYRPGELARKGTAACAKDTCCIWKYVADDMVPIFRGNSGRCTNLARAAIRMGFHDAGGWSRTTGPLGGADGSLILAPEEILRSDNRGLEEIVAQTKQWYAQYSRYGVGMADLVQFAANVATVVCPLGPRVRTFIGRKDSSVPSPKGLLPPVDGSADFLIEMFRNKTIEPHGLTALLGAHTTSQQRFVDPSRAGDPQDSTPGVWDILYYQQTLNQVPTPQRVFKFQSDVVLSQHPLIKQEFSLFAAKDNGQSHWNFDYAREYIRLSLLGVNNINTLTECTKSLPPRIRAFSAPDEDLVSKWLQGGIAGETARKIMNGDSLNGGKGILSLVSGLLVCPVTENKRSLHGKAPVGADDLSVGDVAVGVAGEGDEPLAPVGDAPGGEAVAGTELAAPAARDLVGAAGDAVDAGLRGQGRRLDLVAAAGAVEAELDLANRVGGVAGALEAGDGPGGRDGGDGGGGGDGGQEGDEGGA
;
A
#
# COMPACT_ATOMS: atom_id res chain seq x y z
N MET A 1 0.29 30.97 -42.76
CA MET A 1 -0.29 30.88 -41.40
C MET A 1 0.84 31.10 -40.41
N ARG A 2 0.68 31.93 -39.37
CA ARG A 2 1.70 32.06 -38.31
C ARG A 2 1.37 31.06 -37.20
N PRO A 3 2.31 30.23 -36.73
CA PRO A 3 2.07 29.40 -35.55
C PRO A 3 1.83 30.30 -34.34
N THR A 4 0.85 29.95 -33.51
CA THR A 4 0.57 30.69 -32.28
C THR A 4 1.65 30.42 -31.23
N LEU A 5 1.87 31.38 -30.34
CA LEU A 5 2.85 31.27 -29.24
C LEU A 5 2.65 30.00 -28.39
N LEU A 6 1.40 29.53 -28.28
CA LEU A 6 1.04 28.30 -27.59
C LEU A 6 1.69 27.06 -28.21
N THR A 7 1.72 26.96 -29.55
CA THR A 7 2.34 25.83 -30.27
C THR A 7 3.87 25.85 -30.12
N ALA A 8 4.48 27.04 -30.04
CA ALA A 8 5.91 27.18 -29.78
C ALA A 8 6.27 26.81 -28.33
N ALA A 9 5.44 27.15 -27.35
CA ALA A 9 5.65 26.81 -25.94
C ALA A 9 5.55 25.29 -25.69
N LEU A 10 4.53 24.64 -26.25
CA LEU A 10 4.34 23.18 -26.18
C LEU A 10 5.52 22.40 -26.78
N ALA A 11 6.17 22.94 -27.82
CA ALA A 11 7.31 22.29 -28.46
C ALA A 11 8.61 22.32 -27.64
N VAL A 12 8.74 23.19 -26.62
CA VAL A 12 10.00 23.33 -25.83
C VAL A 12 9.89 22.75 -24.43
N ALA A 13 8.67 22.52 -23.92
CA ALA A 13 8.41 21.94 -22.59
C ALA A 13 9.20 20.63 -22.29
N PRO A 14 9.35 19.65 -23.21
CA PRO A 14 10.10 18.43 -22.90
C PRO A 14 11.59 18.65 -22.62
N ALA A 15 12.20 19.63 -23.30
CA ALA A 15 13.63 19.95 -23.15
C ALA A 15 13.93 20.81 -21.91
N LEU A 16 12.91 21.47 -21.35
CA LEU A 16 12.99 22.23 -20.10
C LEU A 16 12.85 21.33 -18.86
N ALA A 17 12.06 20.26 -18.95
CA ALA A 17 11.94 19.26 -17.89
C ALA A 17 13.21 18.40 -17.73
N TYR A 18 13.90 18.11 -18.85
CA TYR A 18 15.09 17.24 -18.87
C TYR A 18 16.15 17.74 -19.88
N PRO A 19 17.30 18.29 -19.41
CA PRO A 19 18.36 18.74 -20.30
C PRO A 19 18.95 17.58 -21.13
N GLY A 20 18.77 17.64 -22.45
CA GLY A 20 19.31 16.65 -23.40
C GLY A 20 18.27 15.94 -24.27
N MET A 21 16.98 16.02 -23.95
CA MET A 21 15.91 15.38 -24.75
C MET A 21 15.33 16.25 -25.88
N GLY A 22 15.79 17.50 -26.03
CA GLY A 22 15.45 18.35 -27.17
C GLY A 22 16.33 18.13 -28.39
N THR A 23 15.88 18.57 -29.57
CA THR A 23 16.74 18.71 -30.77
C THR A 23 17.90 19.68 -30.52
N PRO A 24 18.99 19.61 -31.31
CA PRO A 24 20.13 20.52 -31.14
C PRO A 24 19.74 22.02 -31.14
N GLU A 25 18.77 22.40 -31.97
CA GLU A 25 18.31 23.79 -32.05
C GLU A 25 17.46 24.22 -30.84
N GLN A 26 16.63 23.32 -30.28
CA GLN A 26 15.91 23.56 -29.02
C GLN A 26 16.89 23.69 -27.84
N ASN A 27 17.88 22.79 -27.75
CA ASN A 27 18.89 22.85 -26.69
C ASN A 27 19.76 24.12 -26.78
N LYS A 28 20.02 24.63 -27.99
CA LYS A 28 20.70 25.91 -28.24
C LYS A 28 19.85 27.11 -27.80
N GLN A 29 18.54 27.09 -28.03
CA GLN A 29 17.61 28.12 -27.54
C GLN A 29 17.52 28.13 -26.02
N VAL A 30 17.47 26.97 -25.36
CA VAL A 30 17.49 26.87 -23.88
C VAL A 30 18.79 27.45 -23.30
N ARG A 31 19.95 27.15 -23.89
CA ARG A 31 21.23 27.74 -23.47
C ARG A 31 21.28 29.26 -23.66
N ALA A 32 20.71 29.78 -24.74
CA ALA A 32 20.61 31.23 -24.97
C ALA A 32 19.68 31.91 -23.96
N ALA A 33 18.57 31.27 -23.58
CA ALA A 33 17.67 31.77 -22.54
C ALA A 33 18.34 31.78 -21.15
N MET A 34 19.06 30.72 -20.78
CA MET A 34 19.82 30.67 -19.52
C MET A 34 20.92 31.74 -19.47
N ALA A 35 21.56 32.07 -20.59
CA ALA A 35 22.57 33.11 -20.68
C ALA A 35 22.01 34.55 -20.59
N ALA A 36 20.69 34.74 -20.74
CA ALA A 36 20.05 36.06 -20.77
C ALA A 36 19.63 36.59 -19.39
N GLY A 37 19.62 35.74 -18.34
CA GLY A 37 19.44 36.17 -16.95
C GLY A 37 18.07 36.74 -16.55
N GLU A 38 17.08 36.80 -17.44
CA GLU A 38 15.71 37.20 -17.11
C GLU A 38 14.85 36.00 -16.72
N ASN A 39 14.15 36.10 -15.58
CA ASN A 39 13.30 35.03 -15.07
C ASN A 39 12.05 34.85 -15.94
N PHE A 40 12.13 33.94 -16.92
CA PHE A 40 11.10 33.69 -17.93
C PHE A 40 9.72 33.37 -17.32
N HIS A 41 9.70 32.77 -16.12
CA HIS A 41 8.49 32.50 -15.34
C HIS A 41 7.71 33.80 -15.03
N ASP A 42 8.39 34.84 -14.55
CA ASP A 42 7.75 36.12 -14.20
C ASP A 42 7.25 36.89 -15.42
N LYS A 43 7.77 36.60 -16.61
CA LYS A 43 7.25 37.11 -17.87
C LYS A 43 6.00 36.33 -18.31
N LEU A 44 6.05 35.00 -18.26
CA LEU A 44 4.95 34.12 -18.63
C LEU A 44 3.71 34.37 -17.75
N VAL A 45 3.89 34.48 -16.43
CA VAL A 45 2.80 34.80 -15.49
C VAL A 45 2.15 36.15 -15.83
N ARG A 46 2.96 37.21 -16.04
CA ARG A 46 2.43 38.54 -16.43
C ARG A 46 1.66 38.51 -17.75
N ASP A 47 2.17 37.81 -18.76
CA ASP A 47 1.53 37.74 -20.07
C ASP A 47 0.20 36.96 -20.01
N ILE A 48 0.12 35.91 -19.18
CA ILE A 48 -1.13 35.16 -18.90
C ILE A 48 -2.13 36.03 -18.14
N THR A 49 -1.73 36.68 -17.03
CA THR A 49 -2.63 37.56 -16.26
C THR A 49 -3.21 38.70 -17.12
N LYS A 50 -2.39 39.24 -18.04
CA LYS A 50 -2.80 40.31 -18.97
C LYS A 50 -3.68 39.80 -20.12
N ALA A 51 -3.61 38.53 -20.47
CA ALA A 51 -4.53 37.91 -21.43
C ALA A 51 -5.92 37.69 -20.79
N SER A 52 -5.96 37.12 -19.59
CA SER A 52 -7.21 36.82 -18.88
C SER A 52 -8.03 38.05 -18.51
N SER A 53 -7.41 39.19 -18.22
CA SER A 53 -8.12 40.44 -17.87
C SER A 53 -8.93 41.07 -19.01
N ASN A 54 -8.82 40.57 -20.24
CA ASN A 54 -9.56 41.06 -21.41
C ASN A 54 -10.80 40.23 -21.78
N ILE A 55 -11.09 39.14 -21.05
CA ILE A 55 -12.22 38.25 -21.34
C ILE A 55 -13.47 38.75 -20.61
N LYS A 56 -14.37 39.45 -21.32
CA LYS A 56 -15.72 39.79 -20.80
C LYS A 56 -16.65 38.59 -20.91
N GLN A 57 -17.18 38.12 -19.78
CA GLN A 57 -18.23 37.09 -19.76
C GLN A 57 -19.56 37.62 -20.36
N PRO A 58 -20.30 36.79 -21.11
CA PRO A 58 -21.63 37.14 -21.60
C PRO A 58 -22.70 37.02 -20.50
N ARG A 59 -23.61 37.99 -20.43
CA ARG A 59 -24.76 37.97 -19.52
C ARG A 59 -25.85 37.02 -20.03
N GLN A 60 -26.43 36.19 -19.17
CA GLN A 60 -27.70 35.51 -19.44
C GLN A 60 -28.85 36.14 -18.64
N CYS A 61 -30.05 36.13 -19.21
CA CYS A 61 -31.22 36.83 -18.70
C CYS A 61 -31.95 36.06 -17.59
N SER A 62 -32.27 36.74 -16.50
CA SER A 62 -33.39 36.36 -15.64
C SER A 62 -34.72 36.75 -16.33
N LYS A 63 -35.67 35.82 -16.37
CA LYS A 63 -37.09 36.13 -16.54
C LYS A 63 -37.95 35.32 -15.56
N ARG A 64 -38.60 36.08 -14.69
CA ARG A 64 -39.68 35.70 -13.77
C ARG A 64 -40.95 35.36 -14.55
N CYS A 65 -41.66 34.32 -14.14
CA CYS A 65 -43.08 34.12 -14.42
C CYS A 65 -43.78 33.87 -13.09
N GLU A 66 -44.81 34.66 -12.81
CA GLU A 66 -45.71 34.47 -11.67
C GLU A 66 -46.91 33.63 -12.10
N GLY A 67 -47.49 32.90 -11.15
CA GLY A 67 -48.74 32.15 -11.30
C GLY A 67 -49.32 31.91 -9.92
N THR A 68 -50.55 32.34 -9.70
CA THR A 68 -51.21 32.42 -8.39
C THR A 68 -52.17 31.26 -8.13
N ASP A 69 -52.59 31.20 -6.87
CA ASP A 69 -53.90 30.81 -6.34
C ASP A 69 -53.96 29.57 -5.43
N ASN A 70 -54.91 29.63 -4.50
CA ASN A 70 -54.93 28.95 -3.21
C ASN A 70 -55.63 27.58 -3.27
N ASP A 71 -55.55 26.80 -2.17
CA ASP A 71 -56.73 26.52 -1.33
C ASP A 71 -56.33 25.76 -0.05
N ASP A 72 -57.15 25.90 1.00
CA ASP A 72 -56.87 25.46 2.37
C ASP A 72 -57.18 23.98 2.64
N ALA A 73 -56.44 23.36 3.59
CA ALA A 73 -56.94 22.28 4.45
C ALA A 73 -56.07 22.12 5.71
N GLU A 74 -56.68 22.26 6.89
CA GLU A 74 -56.13 21.76 8.16
C GLU A 74 -56.41 20.26 8.28
N ASP A 75 -55.49 19.49 8.89
CA ASP A 75 -55.79 18.54 9.98
C ASP A 75 -54.56 17.72 10.41
N GLY A 76 -54.43 17.52 11.73
CA GLY A 76 -54.21 16.18 12.30
C GLY A 76 -52.81 15.55 12.35
N ASP A 77 -52.19 15.69 13.52
CA ASP A 77 -51.66 14.59 14.34
C ASP A 77 -50.29 13.90 14.05
N GLU A 78 -49.41 14.08 15.04
CA GLU A 78 -48.47 13.13 15.66
C GLU A 78 -47.50 12.23 14.82
N GLU A 79 -46.21 12.47 15.04
CA GLU A 79 -45.25 11.55 15.72
C GLU A 79 -43.88 11.32 15.02
N VAL A 80 -42.86 11.23 15.88
CA VAL A 80 -41.48 10.72 15.70
C VAL A 80 -40.42 11.65 15.07
N ASP A 81 -39.46 12.02 15.92
CA ASP A 81 -38.21 12.71 15.60
C ASP A 81 -37.32 11.92 14.61
N GLY A 82 -37.46 12.22 13.32
CA GLY A 82 -36.44 11.94 12.32
C GLY A 82 -35.44 13.08 12.26
N ALA A 83 -34.26 12.90 12.87
CA ALA A 83 -33.14 13.83 12.71
C ALA A 83 -32.51 13.71 11.30
N ASP A 84 -33.26 14.15 10.28
CA ASP A 84 -32.72 14.41 8.96
C ASP A 84 -31.78 15.60 9.05
N GLY A 85 -30.48 15.31 9.04
CA GLY A 85 -29.42 16.32 8.95
C GLY A 85 -29.40 16.93 7.57
N GLY A 86 -30.42 17.73 7.25
CA GLY A 86 -30.54 18.48 6.01
C GLY A 86 -29.28 19.31 5.78
N ARG A 87 -28.40 18.79 4.92
CA ARG A 87 -27.14 19.42 4.56
C ARG A 87 -27.44 20.77 3.89
N ASP A 88 -26.93 21.84 4.48
CA ASP A 88 -26.90 23.18 3.86
C ASP A 88 -26.30 23.05 2.44
N PRO A 89 -26.94 23.55 1.37
CA PRO A 89 -26.42 23.41 0.01
C PRO A 89 -25.12 24.20 -0.16
N ASP A 90 -24.01 23.54 0.13
CA ASP A 90 -22.67 24.10 0.15
C ASP A 90 -22.32 24.75 -1.20
N GLU A 91 -21.91 26.03 -1.17
CA GLU A 91 -21.45 26.77 -2.35
C GLU A 91 -20.23 26.10 -3.02
N ASN A 92 -19.60 25.14 -2.33
CA ASN A 92 -18.40 24.42 -2.74
C ASN A 92 -18.63 23.08 -3.46
N HIS A 93 -19.82 22.75 -3.97
CA HIS A 93 -20.04 21.53 -4.79
C HIS A 93 -19.06 21.32 -5.96
N HIS A 94 -18.34 22.36 -6.39
CA HIS A 94 -17.28 22.30 -7.39
C HIS A 94 -15.93 21.76 -6.85
N LEU A 95 -15.84 21.49 -5.55
CA LEU A 95 -14.72 20.85 -4.84
C LEU A 95 -15.01 19.39 -4.48
N ASP A 96 -16.24 18.91 -4.70
CA ASP A 96 -16.63 17.52 -4.55
C ASP A 96 -16.11 16.68 -5.72
N SER A 97 -15.50 15.53 -5.42
CA SER A 97 -15.19 14.54 -6.44
C SER A 97 -16.50 13.87 -6.89
N LEU A 98 -17.09 14.30 -8.01
CA LEU A 98 -18.39 13.79 -8.50
C LEU A 98 -18.34 13.10 -9.88
N GLU A 99 -17.15 12.99 -10.47
CA GLU A 99 -17.00 12.36 -11.78
C GLU A 99 -17.15 10.82 -11.72
N LEU A 100 -17.77 10.27 -12.77
CA LEU A 100 -17.84 8.84 -13.05
C LEU A 100 -16.52 8.31 -13.62
N ILE A 101 -16.13 7.12 -13.17
CA ILE A 101 -14.89 6.45 -13.59
C ILE A 101 -15.17 5.04 -14.13
N GLY A 102 -14.18 4.47 -14.82
CA GLY A 102 -14.24 3.10 -15.34
C GLY A 102 -15.35 2.85 -16.36
N ASP A 103 -15.90 1.64 -16.34
CA ASP A 103 -16.99 1.18 -17.21
C ASP A 103 -18.35 1.82 -16.90
N LEU A 104 -18.49 2.56 -15.79
CA LEU A 104 -19.74 3.28 -15.46
C LEU A 104 -19.98 4.51 -16.34
N ILE A 105 -18.94 5.02 -17.00
CA ILE A 105 -19.01 6.19 -17.89
C ILE A 105 -19.97 5.89 -19.06
N GLY A 106 -21.03 6.69 -19.18
CA GLY A 106 -22.04 6.52 -20.23
C GLY A 106 -22.97 5.32 -20.05
N MET A 107 -22.81 4.51 -19.00
CA MET A 107 -23.66 3.33 -18.79
C MET A 107 -25.08 3.72 -18.31
N PRO A 108 -26.14 3.33 -19.04
CA PRO A 108 -27.52 3.62 -18.64
C PRO A 108 -27.94 2.72 -17.47
N ASN A 109 -28.85 3.20 -16.63
CA ASN A 109 -29.17 2.54 -15.36
C ASN A 109 -29.76 1.13 -15.53
N ASN A 110 -30.39 0.81 -16.66
CA ASN A 110 -30.90 -0.52 -16.99
C ASN A 110 -29.81 -1.54 -17.43
N LYS A 111 -28.53 -1.14 -17.42
CA LYS A 111 -27.36 -2.01 -17.65
C LYS A 111 -26.47 -2.15 -16.42
N LEU A 112 -26.77 -1.42 -15.34
CA LEU A 112 -26.05 -1.53 -14.08
C LEU A 112 -26.47 -2.80 -13.34
N SER A 113 -25.50 -3.48 -12.72
CA SER A 113 -25.78 -4.41 -11.63
C SER A 113 -26.21 -3.63 -10.39
N SER A 114 -26.77 -4.30 -9.38
CA SER A 114 -27.11 -3.64 -8.11
C SER A 114 -25.88 -2.98 -7.45
N THR A 115 -24.72 -3.63 -7.52
CA THR A 115 -23.45 -3.08 -7.02
C THR A 115 -22.98 -1.90 -7.89
N GLY A 116 -23.04 -2.03 -9.22
CA GLY A 116 -22.67 -0.96 -10.14
C GLY A 116 -23.53 0.29 -9.98
N PHE A 117 -24.83 0.12 -9.71
CA PHE A 117 -25.75 1.21 -9.37
C PHE A 117 -25.36 1.88 -8.05
N ALA A 118 -25.14 1.10 -6.98
CA ALA A 118 -24.75 1.64 -5.69
C ALA A 118 -23.38 2.36 -5.72
N ILE A 119 -22.40 1.85 -6.48
CA ILE A 119 -21.13 2.54 -6.70
C ILE A 119 -21.35 3.83 -7.51
N LYS A 120 -22.22 3.81 -8.54
CA LYS A 120 -22.56 5.00 -9.31
C LYS A 120 -23.11 6.12 -8.42
N GLU A 121 -24.05 5.80 -7.52
CA GLU A 121 -24.60 6.75 -6.55
C GLU A 121 -23.54 7.29 -5.58
N LEU A 122 -22.65 6.43 -5.08
CA LEU A 122 -21.53 6.84 -4.21
C LEU A 122 -20.56 7.80 -4.91
N LEU A 123 -20.30 7.58 -6.21
CA LEU A 123 -19.39 8.42 -6.99
C LEU A 123 -20.01 9.76 -7.38
N THR A 124 -21.30 9.81 -7.75
CA THR A 124 -21.95 11.01 -8.30
C THR A 124 -22.80 11.80 -7.30
N THR A 125 -22.81 11.42 -6.03
CA THR A 125 -23.53 12.15 -4.98
C THR A 125 -22.66 12.37 -3.75
N THR A 126 -23.07 13.30 -2.89
CA THR A 126 -22.53 13.48 -1.53
C THR A 126 -23.40 12.83 -0.45
N GLY A 127 -24.59 12.32 -0.81
CA GLY A 127 -25.60 11.79 0.12
C GLY A 127 -25.68 10.27 0.25
N GLY A 128 -24.98 9.50 -0.59
CA GLY A 128 -24.90 8.05 -0.44
C GLY A 128 -24.21 7.65 0.87
N ALA A 129 -24.46 6.44 1.37
CA ALA A 129 -23.80 5.89 2.56
C ALA A 129 -22.49 5.18 2.17
N PRO A 130 -21.29 5.76 2.40
CA PRO A 130 -20.00 5.16 2.06
C PRO A 130 -19.51 4.14 3.10
N GLU A 131 -20.21 4.05 4.23
CA GLU A 131 -19.96 3.08 5.29
C GLU A 131 -21.09 2.05 5.35
N SER A 132 -20.80 0.82 5.79
CA SER A 132 -21.85 -0.17 6.05
C SER A 132 -21.67 -0.88 7.40
N GLY A 133 -22.81 -1.12 8.06
CA GLY A 133 -22.91 -1.93 9.28
C GLY A 133 -23.04 -3.43 9.03
N GLU A 134 -23.13 -3.87 7.76
CA GLU A 134 -23.33 -5.28 7.41
C GLU A 134 -22.18 -6.17 7.93
N ALA A 135 -22.53 -7.37 8.39
CA ALA A 135 -21.59 -8.37 8.89
C ALA A 135 -22.26 -9.75 8.84
N TYR A 136 -21.45 -10.82 8.69
CA TYR A 136 -21.92 -12.19 8.88
C TYR A 136 -22.55 -12.39 10.27
N ARG A 137 -23.75 -12.94 10.31
CA ARG A 137 -24.42 -13.33 11.56
C ARG A 137 -23.76 -14.60 12.15
N PRO A 138 -23.89 -14.84 13.46
CA PRO A 138 -23.42 -16.08 14.08
C PRO A 138 -23.98 -17.32 13.35
N GLY A 139 -23.08 -18.20 12.90
CA GLY A 139 -23.45 -19.42 12.15
C GLY A 139 -23.69 -19.23 10.64
N GLU A 140 -23.69 -18.00 10.11
CA GLU A 140 -23.90 -17.73 8.68
C GLU A 140 -22.65 -18.02 7.82
N LEU A 141 -21.46 -17.78 8.37
CA LEU A 141 -20.20 -17.97 7.66
C LEU A 141 -19.94 -19.46 7.37
N ALA A 142 -20.08 -19.85 6.10
CA ALA A 142 -19.76 -21.18 5.64
C ALA A 142 -18.27 -21.51 5.79
N ARG A 143 -17.95 -22.76 6.14
CA ARG A 143 -16.55 -23.20 6.35
C ARG A 143 -15.68 -22.97 5.11
N LYS A 144 -14.49 -22.36 5.30
CA LYS A 144 -13.44 -22.20 4.28
C LYS A 144 -13.20 -23.49 3.49
N GLY A 145 -13.19 -23.39 2.17
CA GLY A 145 -12.98 -24.52 1.24
C GLY A 145 -14.21 -25.38 0.96
N THR A 146 -15.40 -25.05 1.48
CA THR A 146 -16.66 -25.72 1.09
C THR A 146 -17.31 -25.04 -0.12
N ALA A 147 -18.13 -25.79 -0.86
CA ALA A 147 -18.92 -25.25 -1.98
C ALA A 147 -19.89 -24.13 -1.54
N ALA A 148 -20.39 -24.17 -0.29
CA ALA A 148 -21.20 -23.10 0.28
C ALA A 148 -20.41 -21.79 0.42
N CYS A 149 -19.15 -21.86 0.87
CA CYS A 149 -18.27 -20.70 0.93
C CYS A 149 -17.85 -20.21 -0.46
N ALA A 150 -17.64 -21.12 -1.42
CA ALA A 150 -17.34 -20.74 -2.80
C ALA A 150 -18.52 -20.06 -3.54
N LYS A 151 -19.77 -20.31 -3.11
CA LYS A 151 -20.98 -19.68 -3.66
C LYS A 151 -21.18 -18.24 -3.19
N ASP A 152 -20.70 -17.89 -1.99
CA ASP A 152 -20.71 -16.52 -1.47
C ASP A 152 -19.33 -15.89 -1.69
N THR A 153 -19.19 -15.07 -2.73
CA THR A 153 -17.92 -14.41 -3.12
C THR A 153 -17.15 -13.81 -1.93
N CYS A 154 -17.88 -13.30 -0.94
CA CYS A 154 -17.34 -12.61 0.21
C CYS A 154 -16.89 -13.54 1.35
N CYS A 155 -17.28 -14.81 1.35
CA CYS A 155 -17.01 -15.76 2.44
C CYS A 155 -15.52 -15.94 2.68
N ILE A 156 -14.72 -16.07 1.60
CA ILE A 156 -13.27 -16.22 1.74
C ILE A 156 -12.62 -14.97 2.34
N TRP A 157 -13.13 -13.79 1.98
CA TRP A 157 -12.63 -12.50 2.47
C TRP A 157 -12.82 -12.32 3.97
N LYS A 158 -13.82 -12.97 4.59
CA LYS A 158 -13.97 -12.95 6.05
C LYS A 158 -12.82 -13.71 6.74
N TYR A 159 -12.35 -14.81 6.15
CA TYR A 159 -11.15 -15.51 6.63
C TYR A 159 -9.86 -14.72 6.38
N VAL A 160 -9.76 -14.00 5.26
CA VAL A 160 -8.64 -13.07 5.00
C VAL A 160 -8.60 -11.98 6.07
N ALA A 161 -9.75 -11.35 6.39
CA ALA A 161 -9.84 -10.34 7.45
C ALA A 161 -9.48 -10.91 8.83
N ASP A 162 -9.95 -12.11 9.17
CA ASP A 162 -9.67 -12.74 10.47
C ASP A 162 -8.17 -13.08 10.64
N ASP A 163 -7.45 -13.42 9.57
CA ASP A 163 -5.99 -13.62 9.59
C ASP A 163 -5.23 -12.27 9.61
N MET A 164 -5.80 -11.19 9.05
CA MET A 164 -5.21 -9.83 9.06
C MET A 164 -5.32 -9.13 10.42
N VAL A 165 -6.47 -9.21 11.10
CA VAL A 165 -6.74 -8.53 12.38
C VAL A 165 -5.64 -8.71 13.45
N PRO A 166 -5.15 -9.93 13.76
CA PRO A 166 -4.10 -10.13 14.77
C PRO A 166 -2.72 -9.60 14.33
N ILE A 167 -2.50 -9.36 13.04
CA ILE A 167 -1.28 -8.76 12.48
C ILE A 167 -1.39 -7.23 12.47
N PHE A 168 -2.60 -6.70 12.26
CA PHE A 168 -2.87 -5.26 12.18
C PHE A 168 -3.18 -4.60 13.52
N ARG A 169 -3.51 -5.34 14.58
CA ARG A 169 -3.80 -4.81 15.91
C ARG A 169 -2.70 -5.15 16.93
N GLY A 170 -2.07 -4.13 17.49
CA GLY A 170 -1.07 -4.29 18.54
C GLY A 170 -1.69 -4.51 19.92
N ASN A 171 -0.89 -5.00 20.88
CA ASN A 171 -1.35 -5.29 22.25
C ASN A 171 -1.68 -4.02 23.06
N SER A 172 -1.27 -2.82 22.63
CA SER A 172 -1.72 -1.54 23.19
C SER A 172 -3.10 -1.11 22.69
N GLY A 173 -3.71 -1.86 21.76
CA GLY A 173 -4.95 -1.52 21.07
C GLY A 173 -4.79 -0.60 19.86
N ARG A 174 -3.63 0.06 19.70
CA ARG A 174 -3.27 0.82 18.47
C ARG A 174 -3.09 -0.14 17.31
N CYS A 175 -3.27 0.32 16.07
CA CYS A 175 -2.89 -0.49 14.92
C CYS A 175 -1.35 -0.59 14.78
N THR A 176 -0.85 -1.59 14.04
CA THR A 176 0.60 -1.91 13.89
C THR A 176 1.23 -1.25 12.66
N ASN A 177 2.56 -1.33 12.51
CA ASN A 177 3.28 -0.82 11.32
C ASN A 177 2.71 -1.38 10.02
N LEU A 178 2.37 -2.68 10.02
CA LEU A 178 1.80 -3.36 8.86
C LEU A 178 0.40 -2.82 8.52
N ALA A 179 -0.40 -2.41 9.50
CA ALA A 179 -1.68 -1.75 9.25
C ALA A 179 -1.50 -0.38 8.58
N ARG A 180 -0.64 0.49 9.15
CA ARG A 180 -0.30 1.80 8.57
C ARG A 180 0.22 1.66 7.14
N ALA A 181 1.13 0.71 6.96
CA ALA A 181 1.73 0.42 5.68
C ALA A 181 0.71 -0.18 4.70
N ALA A 182 -0.32 -0.92 5.15
CA ALA A 182 -1.40 -1.40 4.28
C ALA A 182 -2.30 -0.25 3.79
N ILE A 183 -2.63 0.71 4.64
CA ILE A 183 -3.34 1.95 4.26
C ILE A 183 -2.52 2.70 3.19
N ARG A 184 -1.22 2.91 3.42
CA ARG A 184 -0.30 3.50 2.43
C ARG A 184 -0.21 2.67 1.15
N MET A 185 -0.12 1.34 1.24
CA MET A 185 -0.03 0.42 0.10
C MET A 185 -1.27 0.53 -0.80
N GLY A 186 -2.47 0.63 -0.20
CA GLY A 186 -3.72 0.85 -0.94
C GLY A 186 -3.72 2.15 -1.76
N PHE A 187 -3.18 3.23 -1.18
CA PHE A 187 -2.95 4.49 -1.91
C PHE A 187 -1.85 4.38 -2.97
N HIS A 188 -0.72 3.72 -2.69
CA HIS A 188 0.41 3.65 -3.63
C HIS A 188 0.10 2.82 -4.89
N ASP A 189 -0.73 1.77 -4.76
CA ASP A 189 -1.25 0.98 -5.88
C ASP A 189 -2.21 1.85 -6.73
N ALA A 190 -3.33 2.28 -6.11
CA ALA A 190 -4.34 3.14 -6.75
C ALA A 190 -3.78 4.45 -7.34
N GLY A 191 -2.80 5.04 -6.66
CA GLY A 191 -2.12 6.28 -7.03
C GLY A 191 -1.28 6.17 -8.30
N GLY A 192 -0.99 4.97 -8.81
CA GLY A 192 -0.35 4.75 -10.10
C GLY A 192 -1.17 5.16 -11.33
N TRP A 193 -2.44 5.54 -11.16
CA TRP A 193 -3.34 5.94 -12.25
C TRP A 193 -3.45 7.46 -12.46
N SER A 194 -3.85 7.86 -13.67
CA SER A 194 -4.46 9.17 -13.96
C SER A 194 -5.28 9.12 -15.25
N ARG A 195 -6.06 10.16 -15.55
CA ARG A 195 -6.80 10.35 -16.82
C ARG A 195 -5.94 10.11 -18.09
N THR A 196 -4.62 10.26 -18.00
CA THR A 196 -3.70 10.14 -19.15
C THR A 196 -2.95 8.79 -19.21
N THR A 197 -3.12 7.88 -18.24
CA THR A 197 -2.43 6.58 -18.25
C THR A 197 -3.11 5.52 -19.12
N GLY A 198 -4.33 5.80 -19.59
CA GLY A 198 -5.14 4.82 -20.33
C GLY A 198 -5.46 3.61 -19.45
N PRO A 199 -5.09 2.38 -19.86
CA PRO A 199 -5.36 1.17 -19.09
C PRO A 199 -4.30 0.86 -18.01
N LEU A 200 -3.28 1.70 -17.83
CA LEU A 200 -2.13 1.41 -16.96
C LEU A 200 -2.28 1.99 -15.55
N GLY A 201 -1.95 1.18 -14.55
CA GLY A 201 -1.95 1.54 -13.13
C GLY A 201 -3.34 1.75 -12.55
N GLY A 202 -3.40 1.88 -11.22
CA GLY A 202 -4.64 2.02 -10.47
C GLY A 202 -4.75 0.92 -9.43
N ALA A 203 -5.97 0.66 -8.96
CA ALA A 203 -6.23 -0.46 -8.07
C ALA A 203 -6.20 -1.78 -8.87
N ASP A 204 -5.01 -2.20 -9.28
CA ASP A 204 -4.74 -3.35 -10.15
C ASP A 204 -3.66 -4.30 -9.57
N GLY A 205 -3.10 -4.01 -8.39
CA GLY A 205 -2.08 -4.83 -7.75
C GLY A 205 -0.69 -4.75 -8.39
N SER A 206 -0.49 -3.87 -9.39
CA SER A 206 0.78 -3.71 -10.11
C SER A 206 1.94 -3.35 -9.17
N LEU A 207 1.67 -2.62 -8.08
CA LEU A 207 2.65 -2.33 -7.02
C LEU A 207 3.36 -3.59 -6.49
N ILE A 208 2.68 -4.73 -6.48
CA ILE A 208 3.20 -6.00 -5.94
C ILE A 208 3.57 -7.00 -7.04
N LEU A 209 2.80 -7.01 -8.13
CA LEU A 209 2.91 -7.96 -9.24
C LEU A 209 3.95 -7.55 -10.29
N ALA A 210 4.25 -6.26 -10.44
CA ALA A 210 5.32 -5.76 -11.31
C ALA A 210 6.61 -5.55 -10.49
N PRO A 211 7.67 -6.35 -10.68
CA PRO A 211 8.87 -6.30 -9.85
C PRO A 211 9.57 -4.94 -9.83
N GLU A 212 9.46 -4.16 -10.91
CA GLU A 212 10.12 -2.86 -11.10
C GLU A 212 9.39 -1.71 -10.41
N GLU A 213 8.18 -1.95 -9.89
CA GLU A 213 7.36 -0.90 -9.27
C GLU A 213 7.67 -0.71 -7.79
N ILE A 214 7.68 -1.78 -7.00
CA ILE A 214 8.03 -1.71 -5.57
C ILE A 214 9.46 -1.21 -5.34
N LEU A 215 10.36 -1.35 -6.33
CA LEU A 215 11.75 -0.89 -6.26
C LEU A 215 11.93 0.62 -6.48
N ARG A 216 10.86 1.37 -6.76
CA ARG A 216 10.92 2.82 -6.97
C ARG A 216 11.06 3.56 -5.64
N SER A 217 11.70 4.74 -5.68
CA SER A 217 12.04 5.52 -4.48
C SER A 217 10.82 6.10 -3.74
N ASP A 218 9.72 6.36 -4.45
CA ASP A 218 8.42 6.76 -3.91
C ASP A 218 7.76 5.62 -3.10
N ASN A 219 7.95 4.36 -3.51
CA ASN A 219 7.42 3.16 -2.84
C ASN A 219 8.27 2.68 -1.64
N ARG A 220 9.44 3.29 -1.40
CA ARG A 220 10.34 2.94 -0.29
C ARG A 220 9.62 2.90 1.07
N GLY A 221 9.84 1.85 1.85
CA GLY A 221 9.18 1.60 3.13
C GLY A 221 7.92 0.75 3.06
N LEU A 222 7.49 0.31 1.87
CA LEU A 222 6.38 -0.63 1.69
C LEU A 222 6.85 -2.10 1.62
N GLU A 223 8.15 -2.37 1.66
CA GLU A 223 8.72 -3.70 1.44
C GLU A 223 8.21 -4.71 2.49
N GLU A 224 8.08 -4.29 3.74
CA GLU A 224 7.59 -5.10 4.87
C GLU A 224 6.13 -5.53 4.67
N ILE A 225 5.24 -4.61 4.27
CA ILE A 225 3.83 -4.94 4.02
C ILE A 225 3.65 -5.70 2.71
N VAL A 226 4.41 -5.38 1.66
CA VAL A 226 4.37 -6.15 0.40
C VAL A 226 4.80 -7.60 0.62
N ALA A 227 5.80 -7.85 1.47
CA ALA A 227 6.18 -9.20 1.87
C ALA A 227 5.06 -9.93 2.63
N GLN A 228 4.36 -9.25 3.55
CA GLN A 228 3.22 -9.83 4.26
C GLN A 228 2.01 -10.10 3.34
N THR A 229 1.71 -9.18 2.42
CA THR A 229 0.62 -9.32 1.43
C THR A 229 0.89 -10.47 0.47
N LYS A 230 2.16 -10.70 0.07
CA LYS A 230 2.56 -11.89 -0.70
C LYS A 230 2.32 -13.21 0.06
N GLN A 231 2.47 -13.23 1.39
CA GLN A 231 2.13 -14.43 2.19
C GLN A 231 0.63 -14.71 2.19
N TRP A 232 -0.21 -13.69 2.42
CA TRP A 232 -1.67 -13.85 2.33
C TRP A 232 -2.10 -14.27 0.92
N TYR A 233 -1.50 -13.69 -0.12
CA TYR A 233 -1.78 -14.09 -1.51
C TYR A 233 -1.41 -15.56 -1.77
N ALA A 234 -0.25 -16.02 -1.31
CA ALA A 234 0.12 -17.44 -1.42
C ALA A 234 -0.84 -18.38 -0.66
N GLN A 235 -1.38 -17.93 0.47
CA GLN A 235 -2.36 -18.68 1.28
C GLN A 235 -3.77 -18.71 0.65
N TYR A 236 -4.18 -17.63 -0.02
CA TYR A 236 -5.58 -17.38 -0.42
C TYR A 236 -5.88 -17.37 -1.92
N SER A 237 -4.89 -17.18 -2.80
CA SER A 237 -5.05 -17.15 -4.27
C SER A 237 -5.78 -18.38 -4.83
N ARG A 238 -5.52 -19.57 -4.27
CA ARG A 238 -6.22 -20.83 -4.60
C ARG A 238 -7.74 -20.83 -4.37
N TYR A 239 -8.28 -19.80 -3.73
CA TYR A 239 -9.71 -19.58 -3.51
C TYR A 239 -10.28 -18.42 -4.35
N GLY A 240 -9.53 -17.91 -5.34
CA GLY A 240 -9.95 -16.80 -6.21
C GLY A 240 -9.65 -15.41 -5.67
N VAL A 241 -8.76 -15.27 -4.67
CA VAL A 241 -8.30 -13.97 -4.16
C VAL A 241 -7.22 -13.41 -5.10
N GLY A 242 -7.55 -12.34 -5.83
CA GLY A 242 -6.61 -11.54 -6.62
C GLY A 242 -5.77 -10.58 -5.75
N MET A 243 -4.60 -10.18 -6.24
CA MET A 243 -3.72 -9.24 -5.57
C MET A 243 -4.32 -7.83 -5.50
N ALA A 244 -4.96 -7.37 -6.57
CA ALA A 244 -5.57 -6.04 -6.66
C ALA A 244 -6.63 -5.85 -5.58
N ASP A 245 -7.51 -6.84 -5.40
CA ASP A 245 -8.48 -6.85 -4.32
C ASP A 245 -7.83 -7.03 -2.96
N LEU A 246 -6.78 -7.85 -2.84
CA LEU A 246 -6.10 -8.10 -1.57
C LEU A 246 -5.43 -6.83 -1.02
N VAL A 247 -4.84 -6.01 -1.89
CA VAL A 247 -4.26 -4.71 -1.53
C VAL A 247 -5.32 -3.76 -0.97
N GLN A 248 -6.42 -3.57 -1.71
CA GLN A 248 -7.48 -2.64 -1.31
C GLN A 248 -8.29 -3.15 -0.11
N PHE A 249 -8.50 -4.46 0.00
CA PHE A 249 -9.12 -5.09 1.17
C PHE A 249 -8.23 -4.97 2.41
N ALA A 250 -6.91 -5.17 2.29
CA ALA A 250 -5.96 -4.99 3.38
C ALA A 250 -6.00 -3.56 3.93
N ALA A 251 -6.05 -2.54 3.05
CA ALA A 251 -6.15 -1.15 3.45
C ALA A 251 -7.47 -0.84 4.20
N ASN A 252 -8.61 -1.37 3.75
CA ASN A 252 -9.89 -1.21 4.44
C ASN A 252 -9.93 -1.96 5.78
N VAL A 253 -9.39 -3.18 5.86
CA VAL A 253 -9.26 -3.91 7.14
C VAL A 253 -8.34 -3.18 8.11
N ALA A 254 -7.20 -2.66 7.64
CA ALA A 254 -6.30 -1.86 8.45
C ALA A 254 -6.96 -0.58 8.96
N THR A 255 -7.71 0.13 8.11
CA THR A 255 -8.46 1.34 8.46
C THR A 255 -9.41 1.09 9.64
N VAL A 256 -10.27 0.06 9.58
CA VAL A 256 -11.21 -0.26 10.67
C VAL A 256 -10.52 -0.84 11.92
N VAL A 257 -9.34 -1.45 11.78
CA VAL A 257 -8.53 -1.97 12.89
C VAL A 257 -7.79 -0.85 13.64
N CYS A 258 -7.40 0.23 12.96
CA CYS A 258 -6.98 1.46 13.63
C CYS A 258 -8.20 2.02 14.41
N PRO A 259 -8.10 2.22 15.75
CA PRO A 259 -9.25 2.62 16.55
C PRO A 259 -9.90 3.91 16.06
N LEU A 260 -11.23 3.98 16.10
CA LEU A 260 -12.10 5.04 15.54
C LEU A 260 -12.31 5.00 14.01
N GLY A 261 -11.58 4.16 13.27
CA GLY A 261 -11.63 4.10 11.81
C GLY A 261 -12.99 3.72 11.19
N PRO A 262 -13.29 4.16 9.95
CA PRO A 262 -14.51 3.82 9.24
C PRO A 262 -14.58 2.35 8.75
N ARG A 263 -15.79 1.82 8.60
CA ARG A 263 -16.11 0.58 7.88
C ARG A 263 -16.47 0.92 6.44
N VAL A 264 -15.46 1.34 5.69
CA VAL A 264 -15.54 1.72 4.28
C VAL A 264 -16.18 0.59 3.45
N ARG A 265 -17.17 0.92 2.63
CA ARG A 265 -17.79 -0.07 1.73
C ARG A 265 -16.75 -0.64 0.78
N THR A 266 -16.64 -1.96 0.78
CA THR A 266 -15.52 -2.67 0.17
C THR A 266 -16.02 -3.54 -0.97
N PHE A 267 -15.54 -3.24 -2.17
CA PHE A 267 -15.90 -3.93 -3.40
C PHE A 267 -14.77 -4.87 -3.84
N ILE A 268 -15.12 -6.01 -4.42
CA ILE A 268 -14.23 -7.12 -4.81
C ILE A 268 -14.54 -7.53 -6.26
N GLY A 269 -13.53 -7.93 -7.01
CA GLY A 269 -13.61 -8.36 -8.41
C GLY A 269 -12.68 -7.59 -9.35
N ARG A 270 -11.63 -6.93 -8.82
CA ARG A 270 -10.63 -6.24 -9.64
C ARG A 270 -9.85 -7.25 -10.48
N LYS A 271 -9.26 -6.76 -11.57
CA LYS A 271 -8.35 -7.54 -12.42
C LYS A 271 -6.92 -7.25 -12.00
N ASP A 272 -6.18 -8.31 -11.69
CA ASP A 272 -4.75 -8.23 -11.43
C ASP A 272 -3.97 -7.79 -12.69
N SER A 273 -2.99 -6.91 -12.51
CA SER A 273 -2.06 -6.44 -13.52
C SER A 273 -0.62 -6.68 -13.08
N SER A 274 0.21 -7.29 -13.94
CA SER A 274 1.66 -7.34 -13.77
C SER A 274 2.39 -6.30 -14.62
N VAL A 275 1.67 -5.32 -15.18
CA VAL A 275 2.26 -4.20 -15.91
C VAL A 275 2.44 -3.03 -14.94
N PRO A 276 3.66 -2.51 -14.75
CA PRO A 276 3.92 -1.47 -13.77
C PRO A 276 3.24 -0.15 -14.16
N SER A 277 2.73 0.58 -13.16
CA SER A 277 2.14 1.91 -13.33
C SER A 277 3.10 2.92 -13.96
N PRO A 278 2.63 3.96 -14.65
CA PRO A 278 3.50 5.03 -15.13
C PRO A 278 4.17 5.81 -13.98
N LYS A 279 5.43 6.19 -14.17
CA LYS A 279 6.22 6.91 -13.14
C LYS A 279 5.75 8.36 -12.95
N GLY A 280 6.00 8.91 -11.76
CA GLY A 280 5.77 10.33 -11.47
C GLY A 280 4.32 10.69 -11.14
N LEU A 281 3.49 9.70 -10.81
CA LEU A 281 2.06 9.88 -10.49
C LEU A 281 1.76 9.86 -9.00
N LEU A 282 2.76 9.59 -8.15
CA LEU A 282 2.67 9.67 -6.69
C LEU A 282 3.15 11.04 -6.18
N PRO A 283 2.50 11.60 -5.13
CA PRO A 283 2.80 12.93 -4.63
C PRO A 283 4.14 12.99 -3.87
N PRO A 284 5.01 13.98 -4.13
CA PRO A 284 6.20 14.23 -3.32
C PRO A 284 5.84 14.99 -2.04
N VAL A 285 6.54 14.69 -0.94
CA VAL A 285 6.30 15.24 0.42
C VAL A 285 6.59 16.75 0.56
N ASP A 286 7.26 17.33 -0.43
CA ASP A 286 7.62 18.74 -0.55
C ASP A 286 6.90 19.44 -1.72
N GLY A 287 5.92 18.77 -2.34
CA GLY A 287 5.11 19.34 -3.42
C GLY A 287 4.33 20.59 -3.00
N SER A 288 4.16 21.54 -3.93
CA SER A 288 3.31 22.71 -3.70
C SER A 288 1.83 22.34 -3.70
N ALA A 289 1.01 23.14 -3.01
CA ALA A 289 -0.43 22.89 -2.93
C ALA A 289 -1.11 22.83 -4.31
N ASP A 290 -0.81 23.77 -5.20
CA ASP A 290 -1.33 23.79 -6.58
C ASP A 290 -0.96 22.53 -7.37
N PHE A 291 0.29 22.08 -7.27
CA PHE A 291 0.77 20.88 -7.96
C PHE A 291 0.08 19.61 -7.45
N LEU A 292 -0.08 19.50 -6.13
CA LEU A 292 -0.72 18.34 -5.51
C LEU A 292 -2.23 18.32 -5.79
N ILE A 293 -2.91 19.46 -5.76
CA ILE A 293 -4.32 19.59 -6.17
C ILE A 293 -4.50 19.17 -7.64
N GLU A 294 -3.67 19.70 -8.55
CA GLU A 294 -3.75 19.34 -9.97
C GLU A 294 -3.42 17.86 -10.21
N MET A 295 -2.46 17.29 -9.49
CA MET A 295 -2.17 15.84 -9.54
C MET A 295 -3.39 15.00 -9.17
N PHE A 296 -4.14 15.36 -8.11
CA PHE A 296 -5.33 14.63 -7.68
C PHE A 296 -6.55 14.88 -8.57
N ARG A 297 -6.70 16.07 -9.16
CA ARG A 297 -7.71 16.34 -10.20
C ARG A 297 -7.54 15.47 -11.44
N ASN A 298 -6.29 15.22 -11.82
CA ASN A 298 -5.94 14.26 -12.87
C ASN A 298 -6.21 12.79 -12.45
N LYS A 299 -6.59 12.53 -11.20
CA LYS A 299 -7.10 11.25 -10.66
C LYS A 299 -8.60 11.29 -10.34
N THR A 300 -9.34 12.29 -10.83
CA THR A 300 -10.77 12.55 -10.53
C THR A 300 -11.10 12.85 -9.05
N ILE A 301 -10.09 13.17 -8.24
CA ILE A 301 -10.23 13.56 -6.83
C ILE A 301 -10.05 15.08 -6.72
N GLU A 302 -11.09 15.78 -6.27
CA GLU A 302 -11.10 17.24 -6.10
C GLU A 302 -10.60 17.65 -4.69
N PRO A 303 -10.37 18.95 -4.40
CA PRO A 303 -9.79 19.42 -3.15
C PRO A 303 -10.46 18.90 -1.86
N HIS A 304 -11.78 18.72 -1.82
CA HIS A 304 -12.46 18.11 -0.67
C HIS A 304 -11.95 16.68 -0.44
N GLY A 305 -11.95 15.86 -1.49
CA GLY A 305 -11.53 14.47 -1.39
C GLY A 305 -10.04 14.29 -1.12
N LEU A 306 -9.18 15.17 -1.66
CA LEU A 306 -7.77 15.23 -1.27
C LEU A 306 -7.64 15.53 0.23
N THR A 307 -8.41 16.50 0.75
CA THR A 307 -8.41 16.86 2.17
C THR A 307 -8.80 15.68 3.05
N ALA A 308 -9.85 14.94 2.67
CA ALA A 308 -10.31 13.77 3.42
C ALA A 308 -9.28 12.63 3.42
N LEU A 309 -8.65 12.35 2.28
CA LEU A 309 -7.63 11.30 2.14
C LEU A 309 -6.34 11.62 2.91
N LEU A 310 -5.92 12.89 3.00
CA LEU A 310 -4.76 13.32 3.81
C LEU A 310 -4.89 12.91 5.28
N GLY A 311 -6.12 12.85 5.82
CA GLY A 311 -6.36 12.46 7.21
C GLY A 311 -5.76 11.11 7.60
N ALA A 312 -5.53 10.20 6.64
CA ALA A 312 -4.84 8.93 6.88
C ALA A 312 -3.46 9.11 7.55
N HIS A 313 -2.84 10.30 7.41
CA HIS A 313 -1.61 10.67 8.09
C HIS A 313 -1.71 10.64 9.63
N THR A 314 -2.89 10.67 10.26
CA THR A 314 -3.02 10.42 11.73
C THR A 314 -2.41 9.08 12.15
N THR A 315 -2.50 8.07 11.28
CA THR A 315 -1.86 6.77 11.51
C THR A 315 -0.45 6.66 10.94
N SER A 316 0.19 7.73 10.48
CA SER A 316 1.50 7.64 9.80
C SER A 316 2.70 7.95 10.70
N GLN A 317 3.87 7.44 10.28
CA GLN A 317 5.18 7.73 10.87
C GLN A 317 6.23 7.82 9.77
N GLN A 318 7.09 8.84 9.80
CA GLN A 318 8.11 9.03 8.76
C GLN A 318 9.40 8.26 9.09
N ARG A 319 10.01 7.65 8.06
CA ARG A 319 11.30 6.91 8.18
C ARG A 319 12.43 7.49 7.34
N PHE A 320 12.11 8.27 6.30
CA PHE A 320 13.03 8.58 5.21
C PHE A 320 13.05 10.05 4.77
N VAL A 321 12.12 10.89 5.26
CA VAL A 321 12.07 12.33 4.91
C VAL A 321 13.09 13.09 5.74
N ASP A 322 13.15 12.79 7.04
CA ASP A 322 14.25 13.17 7.92
C ASP A 322 14.78 11.91 8.62
N PRO A 323 15.86 11.29 8.12
CA PRO A 323 16.46 10.11 8.74
C PRO A 323 16.90 10.31 10.20
N SER A 324 17.16 11.55 10.65
CA SER A 324 17.51 11.83 12.04
C SER A 324 16.31 11.76 13.00
N ARG A 325 15.10 11.88 12.45
CA ARG A 325 13.81 11.80 13.15
C ARG A 325 13.03 10.52 12.81
N ALA A 326 13.69 9.47 12.30
CA ALA A 326 13.01 8.26 11.85
C ALA A 326 12.16 7.60 12.98
N GLY A 327 10.90 7.30 12.67
CA GLY A 327 9.89 6.81 13.62
C GLY A 327 9.03 7.90 14.27
N ASP A 328 9.31 9.19 14.01
CA ASP A 328 8.45 10.29 14.44
C ASP A 328 7.09 10.27 13.69
N PRO A 329 5.97 10.45 14.41
CA PRO A 329 4.60 10.44 13.87
C PRO A 329 4.14 11.79 13.34
N GLN A 330 3.06 11.78 12.56
CA GLN A 330 2.43 12.97 11.99
C GLN A 330 1.44 13.66 12.95
N ASP A 331 1.07 13.00 14.05
CA ASP A 331 0.37 13.57 15.19
C ASP A 331 0.80 12.92 16.53
N SER A 332 0.12 13.27 17.63
CA SER A 332 0.41 12.75 18.96
C SER A 332 -0.25 11.42 19.32
N THR A 333 -1.04 10.80 18.45
CA THR A 333 -1.80 9.57 18.73
C THR A 333 -1.48 8.46 17.72
N PRO A 334 -0.17 8.12 17.53
CA PRO A 334 0.28 7.23 16.46
C PRO A 334 -0.46 5.88 16.44
N GLY A 335 -1.19 5.62 15.36
CA GLY A 335 -1.95 4.37 15.19
C GLY A 335 -3.34 4.36 15.80
N VAL A 336 -3.90 5.54 16.08
CA VAL A 336 -5.33 5.82 16.27
C VAL A 336 -5.82 6.56 15.02
N TRP A 337 -7.08 6.34 14.61
CA TRP A 337 -7.69 6.98 13.44
C TRP A 337 -8.48 8.21 13.88
N ASP A 338 -7.79 9.25 14.35
CA ASP A 338 -8.43 10.44 14.93
C ASP A 338 -8.09 11.76 14.22
N ILE A 339 -8.67 12.87 14.69
CA ILE A 339 -8.56 14.19 14.06
C ILE A 339 -7.41 15.05 14.59
N LEU A 340 -6.54 14.53 15.46
CA LEU A 340 -5.40 15.28 16.00
C LEU A 340 -4.41 15.67 14.91
N TYR A 341 -4.25 14.88 13.85
CA TYR A 341 -3.52 15.28 12.63
C TYR A 341 -3.97 16.65 12.09
N TYR A 342 -5.28 16.87 11.92
CA TYR A 342 -5.79 18.14 11.40
C TYR A 342 -5.57 19.28 12.40
N GLN A 343 -5.92 19.05 13.67
CA GLN A 343 -5.78 20.05 14.74
C GLN A 343 -4.32 20.46 14.98
N GLN A 344 -3.39 19.50 14.98
CA GLN A 344 -1.97 19.75 15.15
C GLN A 344 -1.36 20.37 13.91
N THR A 345 -1.69 19.93 12.69
CA THR A 345 -1.22 20.56 11.45
C THR A 345 -1.54 22.06 11.43
N LEU A 346 -2.79 22.43 11.76
CA LEU A 346 -3.24 23.83 11.90
C LEU A 346 -2.68 24.56 13.14
N ASN A 347 -1.99 23.88 14.07
CA ASN A 347 -1.53 24.41 15.36
C ASN A 347 -2.66 24.88 16.30
N GLN A 348 -3.86 24.32 16.17
CA GLN A 348 -5.01 24.62 17.05
C GLN A 348 -4.87 23.99 18.44
N VAL A 349 -4.07 22.94 18.57
CA VAL A 349 -3.74 22.27 19.83
C VAL A 349 -2.22 22.13 19.99
N PRO A 350 -1.70 21.97 21.22
CA PRO A 350 -0.28 21.73 21.45
C PRO A 350 0.24 20.58 20.60
N THR A 351 1.31 20.84 19.86
CA THR A 351 1.97 19.86 18.98
C THR A 351 3.29 19.43 19.64
N PRO A 352 3.43 18.18 20.11
CA PRO A 352 4.65 17.71 20.75
C PRO A 352 5.88 17.75 19.83
N GLN A 353 7.07 17.81 20.41
CA GLN A 353 8.33 17.99 19.68
C GLN A 353 8.61 16.87 18.66
N ARG A 354 8.15 15.64 18.93
CA ARG A 354 8.27 14.51 18.00
C ARG A 354 7.27 14.51 16.85
N VAL A 355 6.24 15.35 16.85
CA VAL A 355 5.33 15.41 15.71
C VAL A 355 6.09 15.96 14.49
N PHE A 356 6.00 15.25 13.37
CA PHE A 356 6.65 15.58 12.11
C PHE A 356 5.58 15.92 11.06
N LYS A 357 5.47 17.19 10.71
CA LYS A 357 4.58 17.64 9.63
C LYS A 357 5.32 17.58 8.30
N PHE A 358 4.71 16.99 7.27
CA PHE A 358 5.24 17.14 5.92
C PHE A 358 4.98 18.56 5.39
N GLN A 359 5.86 19.05 4.52
CA GLN A 359 5.72 20.38 3.95
C GLN A 359 4.48 20.47 3.05
N SER A 360 4.16 19.39 2.32
CA SER A 360 2.91 19.20 1.57
C SER A 360 1.68 19.45 2.44
N ASP A 361 1.59 18.79 3.59
CA ASP A 361 0.43 18.85 4.50
C ASP A 361 0.24 20.28 5.02
N VAL A 362 1.34 20.95 5.38
CA VAL A 362 1.34 22.35 5.82
C VAL A 362 0.84 23.28 4.71
N VAL A 363 1.36 23.19 3.48
CA VAL A 363 0.92 24.11 2.40
C VAL A 363 -0.51 23.83 1.94
N LEU A 364 -0.94 22.57 1.93
CA LEU A 364 -2.32 22.20 1.61
C LEU A 364 -3.29 22.74 2.66
N SER A 365 -2.99 22.58 3.96
CA SER A 365 -3.84 23.09 5.06
C SER A 365 -4.10 24.60 5.01
N GLN A 366 -3.24 25.38 4.35
CA GLN A 366 -3.36 26.83 4.18
C GLN A 366 -4.02 27.23 2.85
N HIS A 367 -4.13 26.32 1.89
CA HIS A 367 -4.55 26.62 0.53
C HIS A 367 -6.03 27.03 0.47
N PRO A 368 -6.43 28.07 -0.30
CA PRO A 368 -7.81 28.56 -0.32
C PRO A 368 -8.89 27.51 -0.62
N LEU A 369 -8.58 26.49 -1.44
CA LEU A 369 -9.51 25.41 -1.80
C LEU A 369 -9.57 24.24 -0.78
N ILE A 370 -8.76 24.26 0.29
CA ILE A 370 -8.62 23.15 1.24
C ILE A 370 -8.83 23.61 2.69
N LYS A 371 -8.33 24.79 3.05
CA LYS A 371 -8.28 25.30 4.43
C LYS A 371 -9.61 25.27 5.19
N GLN A 372 -10.74 25.40 4.50
CA GLN A 372 -12.07 25.36 5.09
C GLN A 372 -12.38 23.94 5.54
N GLU A 373 -12.32 22.99 4.62
CA GLU A 373 -12.58 21.57 4.89
C GLU A 373 -11.58 20.98 5.91
N PHE A 374 -10.31 21.35 5.77
CA PHE A 374 -9.26 20.97 6.73
C PHE A 374 -9.57 21.48 8.15
N SER A 375 -10.24 22.62 8.28
CA SER A 375 -10.70 23.16 9.57
C SER A 375 -11.99 22.50 10.06
N LEU A 376 -12.88 22.04 9.17
CA LEU A 376 -14.10 21.29 9.53
C LEU A 376 -13.75 19.90 10.07
N PHE A 377 -12.80 19.18 9.46
CA PHE A 377 -12.29 17.92 10.02
C PHE A 377 -11.53 18.13 11.35
N ALA A 378 -10.87 19.27 11.54
CA ALA A 378 -10.26 19.64 12.82
C ALA A 378 -11.28 19.95 13.94
N ALA A 379 -12.55 20.20 13.61
CA ALA A 379 -13.56 20.61 14.58
C ALA A 379 -13.78 19.52 15.65
N LYS A 380 -13.78 19.94 16.92
CA LYS A 380 -14.00 19.03 18.07
C LYS A 380 -15.38 18.40 18.04
N ASP A 381 -16.37 19.19 17.62
CA ASP A 381 -17.75 18.76 17.47
C ASP A 381 -17.94 18.26 16.03
N ASN A 382 -18.38 17.00 15.89
CA ASN A 382 -18.66 16.30 14.63
C ASN A 382 -17.50 16.08 13.64
N GLY A 383 -16.32 16.69 13.82
CA GLY A 383 -15.19 16.56 12.87
C GLY A 383 -14.76 15.12 12.59
N GLN A 384 -14.71 14.26 13.62
CA GLN A 384 -14.41 12.82 13.45
C GLN A 384 -15.43 12.10 12.57
N SER A 385 -16.73 12.37 12.76
CA SER A 385 -17.80 11.75 11.96
C SER A 385 -17.83 12.30 10.54
N HIS A 386 -17.58 13.60 10.37
CA HIS A 386 -17.48 14.24 9.06
C HIS A 386 -16.32 13.64 8.26
N TRP A 387 -15.12 13.63 8.85
CA TRP A 387 -13.95 13.06 8.22
C TRP A 387 -14.08 11.56 7.95
N ASN A 388 -14.64 10.76 8.87
CA ASN A 388 -14.86 9.34 8.64
C ASN A 388 -15.78 9.06 7.44
N PHE A 389 -16.83 9.87 7.27
CA PHE A 389 -17.76 9.76 6.15
C PHE A 389 -17.04 10.10 4.83
N ASP A 390 -16.35 11.25 4.75
CA ASP A 390 -15.70 11.69 3.53
C ASP A 390 -14.47 10.85 3.16
N TYR A 391 -13.69 10.41 4.16
CA TYR A 391 -12.61 9.45 3.93
C TYR A 391 -13.16 8.14 3.37
N ALA A 392 -14.26 7.61 3.91
CA ALA A 392 -14.86 6.40 3.37
C ALA A 392 -15.34 6.61 1.92
N ARG A 393 -15.99 7.75 1.64
CA ARG A 393 -16.48 8.10 0.30
C ARG A 393 -15.33 8.21 -0.72
N GLU A 394 -14.23 8.85 -0.34
CA GLU A 394 -13.14 9.14 -1.27
C GLU A 394 -12.10 8.01 -1.31
N TYR A 395 -12.00 7.18 -0.27
CA TYR A 395 -11.29 5.90 -0.36
C TYR A 395 -12.00 4.93 -1.30
N ILE A 396 -13.35 4.94 -1.37
CA ILE A 396 -14.08 4.16 -2.39
C ILE A 396 -13.66 4.60 -3.79
N ARG A 397 -13.65 5.91 -4.09
CA ARG A 397 -13.14 6.46 -5.37
C ARG A 397 -11.69 6.06 -5.62
N LEU A 398 -10.80 6.26 -4.66
CA LEU A 398 -9.39 5.90 -4.74
C LEU A 398 -9.22 4.41 -5.11
N SER A 399 -9.91 3.51 -4.39
CA SER A 399 -9.86 2.06 -4.61
C SER A 399 -10.46 1.60 -5.95
N LEU A 400 -11.03 2.50 -6.74
CA LEU A 400 -11.65 2.26 -8.05
C LEU A 400 -10.91 2.96 -9.21
N LEU A 401 -9.86 3.73 -8.94
CA LEU A 401 -9.03 4.32 -9.99
C LEU A 401 -8.41 3.22 -10.86
N GLY A 402 -8.43 3.39 -12.19
CA GLY A 402 -7.99 2.38 -13.16
C GLY A 402 -8.87 1.12 -13.28
N VAL A 403 -9.89 0.94 -12.42
CA VAL A 403 -10.75 -0.26 -12.47
C VAL A 403 -11.74 -0.14 -13.63
N ASN A 404 -11.59 -1.01 -14.63
CA ASN A 404 -12.37 -0.99 -15.88
C ASN A 404 -13.52 -2.03 -15.90
N ASN A 405 -13.95 -2.52 -14.74
CA ASN A 405 -15.03 -3.49 -14.60
C ASN A 405 -15.86 -3.29 -13.30
N ILE A 406 -16.00 -2.03 -12.87
CA ILE A 406 -16.72 -1.59 -11.67
C ILE A 406 -18.15 -2.16 -11.63
N ASN A 407 -18.84 -2.21 -12.77
CA ASN A 407 -20.20 -2.74 -12.84
C ASN A 407 -20.30 -4.26 -12.53
N THR A 408 -19.17 -4.97 -12.52
CA THR A 408 -19.11 -6.42 -12.24
C THR A 408 -18.59 -6.76 -10.84
N LEU A 409 -18.25 -5.75 -10.03
CA LEU A 409 -17.77 -5.95 -8.67
C LEU A 409 -18.89 -6.45 -7.74
N THR A 410 -18.50 -7.14 -6.66
CA THR A 410 -19.36 -7.58 -5.57
C THR A 410 -19.03 -6.77 -4.32
N GLU A 411 -20.04 -6.25 -3.61
CA GLU A 411 -19.82 -5.65 -2.29
C GLU A 411 -19.60 -6.75 -1.24
N CYS A 412 -18.48 -6.68 -0.53
CA CYS A 412 -18.07 -7.61 0.52
C CYS A 412 -17.79 -6.90 1.86
N THR A 413 -18.44 -5.77 2.12
CA THR A 413 -18.30 -5.03 3.39
C THR A 413 -18.64 -5.88 4.62
N LYS A 414 -19.55 -6.86 4.47
CA LYS A 414 -19.87 -7.88 5.50
C LYS A 414 -18.68 -8.73 5.97
N SER A 415 -17.59 -8.76 5.21
CA SER A 415 -16.36 -9.49 5.53
C SER A 415 -15.39 -8.68 6.40
N LEU A 416 -15.56 -7.35 6.52
CA LEU A 416 -14.72 -6.51 7.38
C LEU A 416 -14.99 -6.79 8.88
N PRO A 417 -13.98 -6.66 9.76
CA PRO A 417 -14.16 -6.79 11.20
C PRO A 417 -15.07 -5.67 11.76
N PRO A 418 -15.58 -5.82 13.00
CA PRO A 418 -16.39 -4.79 13.64
C PRO A 418 -15.57 -3.52 13.95
N ARG A 419 -16.23 -2.36 13.89
CA ARG A 419 -15.62 -1.06 14.20
C ARG A 419 -15.22 -0.96 15.68
N ILE A 420 -14.00 -0.49 15.94
CA ILE A 420 -13.56 -0.04 17.26
C ILE A 420 -14.02 1.41 17.47
N ARG A 421 -15.07 1.63 18.28
CA ARG A 421 -15.71 2.96 18.48
C ARG A 421 -15.09 3.83 19.57
N ALA A 422 -14.16 3.30 20.35
CA ALA A 422 -13.50 4.01 21.44
C ALA A 422 -12.07 3.48 21.60
N PHE A 423 -11.18 4.35 22.04
CA PHE A 423 -9.80 4.01 22.36
C PHE A 423 -9.41 4.58 23.71
N SER A 424 -8.62 3.81 24.45
CA SER A 424 -7.93 4.27 25.65
C SER A 424 -6.62 3.49 25.70
N ALA A 425 -5.49 4.21 25.62
CA ALA A 425 -4.19 3.57 25.65
C ALA A 425 -3.83 3.20 27.09
N PRO A 426 -3.34 1.97 27.34
CA PRO A 426 -2.90 1.59 28.68
C PRO A 426 -1.65 2.34 29.14
N ASP A 427 -0.88 2.90 28.21
CA ASP A 427 0.49 3.44 28.38
C ASP A 427 0.62 4.92 27.96
N GLU A 428 -0.49 5.66 27.95
CA GLU A 428 -0.58 7.02 27.40
C GLU A 428 0.45 8.00 28.02
N ASP A 429 0.67 7.90 29.33
CA ASP A 429 1.69 8.67 30.06
C ASP A 429 3.12 8.47 29.52
N LEU A 430 3.43 7.25 29.03
CA LEU A 430 4.74 6.90 28.52
C LEU A 430 4.92 7.38 27.09
N VAL A 431 3.88 7.28 26.26
CA VAL A 431 3.85 7.83 24.89
C VAL A 431 3.92 9.36 24.93
N SER A 432 3.12 10.01 25.78
CA SER A 432 3.17 11.46 26.01
C SER A 432 4.57 11.97 26.42
N LYS A 433 5.27 11.26 27.31
CA LYS A 433 6.66 11.61 27.70
C LYS A 433 7.65 11.41 26.56
N TRP A 434 7.49 10.37 25.75
CA TRP A 434 8.34 10.14 24.58
C TRP A 434 8.15 11.24 23.52
N LEU A 435 6.91 11.63 23.25
CA LEU A 435 6.54 12.69 22.29
C LEU A 435 7.11 14.08 22.63
N GLN A 436 7.33 14.37 23.91
CA GLN A 436 7.90 15.64 24.40
C GLN A 436 9.42 15.78 24.25
N GLY A 437 10.10 14.76 23.75
CA GLY A 437 11.55 14.79 23.55
C GLY A 437 12.07 13.40 23.24
N GLY A 438 12.06 12.50 24.24
CA GLY A 438 12.38 11.08 24.10
C GLY A 438 13.74 10.77 23.45
N ILE A 439 13.99 9.50 23.16
CA ILE A 439 15.05 9.09 22.21
C ILE A 439 14.39 8.26 21.11
N ALA A 440 14.77 8.50 19.86
CA ALA A 440 14.34 7.69 18.71
C ALA A 440 15.06 6.34 18.76
N GLY A 441 14.33 5.24 18.62
CA GLY A 441 14.90 3.90 18.82
C GLY A 441 13.85 2.89 19.23
N GLU A 442 14.13 2.05 20.23
CA GLU A 442 13.25 0.94 20.60
C GLU A 442 11.84 1.38 21.05
N THR A 443 11.71 2.49 21.78
CA THR A 443 10.40 3.06 22.15
C THR A 443 9.59 3.44 20.93
N ALA A 444 10.22 4.11 19.95
CA ALA A 444 9.58 4.42 18.68
C ALA A 444 9.13 3.13 18.00
N ARG A 445 10.01 2.12 17.86
CA ARG A 445 9.68 0.81 17.26
C ARG A 445 8.53 0.08 17.98
N LYS A 446 8.46 0.13 19.31
CA LYS A 446 7.35 -0.45 20.08
C LYS A 446 6.02 0.22 19.74
N ILE A 447 5.99 1.56 19.74
CA ILE A 447 4.83 2.33 19.27
C ILE A 447 4.52 2.02 17.79
N MET A 448 5.54 1.94 16.92
CA MET A 448 5.40 1.52 15.52
C MET A 448 4.81 0.12 15.39
N ASN A 449 4.97 -0.77 16.37
CA ASN A 449 4.37 -2.10 16.35
C ASN A 449 3.02 -2.19 17.09
N GLY A 450 2.53 -1.09 17.66
CA GLY A 450 1.36 -1.10 18.55
C GLY A 450 1.61 -1.86 19.87
N ASP A 451 2.88 -2.02 20.27
CA ASP A 451 3.29 -2.60 21.54
C ASP A 451 3.07 -1.60 22.69
N SER A 452 2.52 -2.09 23.79
CA SER A 452 2.35 -1.33 25.04
C SER A 452 3.68 -1.12 25.76
N LEU A 453 3.99 0.14 26.06
CA LEU A 453 5.21 0.52 26.79
C LEU A 453 5.18 0.09 28.27
N ASN A 454 4.02 -0.28 28.81
CA ASN A 454 3.89 -0.76 30.19
C ASN A 454 4.64 -2.08 30.47
N GLY A 455 4.98 -2.85 29.43
CA GLY A 455 5.74 -4.08 29.55
C GLY A 455 7.15 -3.92 30.13
N GLY A 456 7.66 -2.68 30.29
CA GLY A 456 9.01 -2.41 30.81
C GLY A 456 9.22 -2.56 32.33
N LYS A 457 8.19 -2.90 33.12
CA LYS A 457 8.33 -3.12 34.58
C LYS A 457 8.66 -4.58 34.98
N GLY A 458 8.75 -5.48 34.01
CA GLY A 458 9.29 -6.83 34.20
C GLY A 458 10.18 -7.19 33.01
N ILE A 459 11.05 -8.18 33.17
CA ILE A 459 12.02 -8.62 32.16
C ILE A 459 13.16 -7.60 31.95
N LEU A 460 14.11 -7.62 32.90
CA LEU A 460 15.50 -7.30 32.62
C LEU A 460 16.05 -8.40 31.69
N SER A 461 15.82 -8.30 30.38
CA SER A 461 16.33 -9.29 29.42
C SER A 461 17.83 -9.07 29.25
N LEU A 462 18.62 -9.86 29.98
CA LEU A 462 20.06 -9.97 29.78
C LEU A 462 20.34 -10.42 28.34
N VAL A 463 21.28 -9.73 27.69
CA VAL A 463 21.88 -10.18 26.44
C VAL A 463 22.57 -11.51 26.68
N SER A 464 22.02 -12.58 26.09
CA SER A 464 22.71 -13.85 25.88
C SER A 464 22.50 -14.26 24.43
N GLY A 465 23.57 -14.21 23.64
CA GLY A 465 23.55 -14.59 22.23
C GLY A 465 23.30 -16.09 22.03
N LEU A 466 22.91 -16.43 20.80
CA LEU A 466 22.74 -17.81 20.35
C LEU A 466 24.00 -18.65 20.61
N LEU A 467 23.81 -19.91 21.03
CA LEU A 467 24.52 -21.01 20.39
C LEU A 467 23.69 -22.29 20.47
N VAL A 468 23.11 -22.69 19.34
CA VAL A 468 22.52 -24.02 19.14
C VAL A 468 23.45 -24.78 18.20
N CYS A 469 24.13 -25.79 18.71
CA CYS A 469 24.78 -26.84 17.92
C CYS A 469 24.79 -28.15 18.75
N PRO A 470 24.95 -29.32 18.10
CA PRO A 470 24.16 -30.49 18.48
C PRO A 470 24.82 -31.47 19.47
N VAL A 471 24.02 -32.44 19.88
CA VAL A 471 24.32 -33.56 20.80
C VAL A 471 25.52 -34.40 20.34
N THR A 472 26.49 -34.59 21.23
CA THR A 472 27.30 -35.82 21.31
C THR A 472 27.56 -36.20 22.77
N GLU A 473 27.46 -37.49 23.09
CA GLU A 473 27.73 -38.04 24.42
C GLU A 473 29.21 -37.94 24.82
N ASN A 474 29.51 -37.66 26.09
CA ASN A 474 30.27 -38.65 26.87
C ASN A 474 30.23 -38.47 28.40
N LYS A 475 30.58 -39.56 29.07
CA LYS A 475 30.59 -39.77 30.52
C LYS A 475 31.62 -38.90 31.25
N ARG A 476 31.29 -38.41 32.46
CA ARG A 476 31.90 -38.90 33.72
C ARG A 476 31.23 -38.38 34.99
N SER A 477 31.21 -39.26 35.99
CA SER A 477 30.75 -39.03 37.36
C SER A 477 31.79 -38.25 38.19
N LEU A 478 31.38 -37.64 39.31
CA LEU A 478 31.80 -38.02 40.69
C LEU A 478 31.50 -36.90 41.73
N HIS A 479 30.74 -37.25 42.77
CA HIS A 479 30.72 -36.69 44.16
C HIS A 479 30.52 -35.16 44.38
N GLY A 480 29.68 -34.67 45.30
CA GLY A 480 28.75 -35.31 46.24
C GLY A 480 28.78 -34.66 47.64
N LYS A 481 27.61 -34.30 48.20
CA LYS A 481 27.27 -34.26 49.65
C LYS A 481 25.86 -33.68 49.88
N ALA A 482 25.05 -34.39 50.68
CA ALA A 482 23.79 -33.95 51.31
C ALA A 482 24.05 -33.76 52.84
N PRO A 483 23.07 -33.62 53.76
CA PRO A 483 21.61 -33.36 53.67
C PRO A 483 21.27 -32.02 54.42
N VAL A 484 20.08 -31.66 54.97
CA VAL A 484 18.76 -32.27 55.27
C VAL A 484 17.67 -31.16 55.21
N GLY A 485 16.39 -31.50 55.02
CA GLY A 485 15.26 -30.64 55.42
C GLY A 485 13.97 -30.87 54.62
N ALA A 486 12.93 -31.39 55.25
CA ALA A 486 11.60 -31.59 54.64
C ALA A 486 10.63 -30.47 55.05
N ASP A 487 9.62 -30.17 54.22
CA ASP A 487 8.20 -30.42 54.55
C ASP A 487 7.23 -29.84 53.47
N ASP A 488 6.09 -30.53 53.31
CA ASP A 488 4.84 -30.21 52.58
C ASP A 488 4.85 -29.52 51.19
N LEU A 489 4.53 -30.33 50.17
CA LEU A 489 3.71 -29.93 49.03
C LEU A 489 2.60 -30.98 48.84
N SER A 490 1.34 -30.60 49.10
CA SER A 490 0.18 -31.41 48.77
C SER A 490 -0.44 -30.96 47.43
N VAL A 491 -0.53 -31.90 46.49
CA VAL A 491 -1.23 -31.73 45.20
C VAL A 491 -2.35 -32.76 45.16
N GLY A 492 -3.58 -32.30 44.94
CA GLY A 492 -4.75 -33.16 44.80
C GLY A 492 -5.12 -33.43 43.35
N ASP A 493 -5.08 -34.71 42.99
CA ASP A 493 -6.11 -35.45 42.22
C ASP A 493 -6.49 -35.00 40.78
N VAL A 494 -6.17 -35.78 39.73
CA VAL A 494 -6.91 -36.97 39.16
C VAL A 494 -7.71 -36.55 37.91
N ALA A 495 -7.75 -37.28 36.79
CA ALA A 495 -7.09 -38.52 36.35
C ALA A 495 -6.97 -38.59 34.82
N VAL A 496 -6.15 -39.53 34.32
CA VAL A 496 -6.20 -40.05 32.94
C VAL A 496 -6.48 -41.55 33.01
N GLY A 497 -7.49 -42.03 32.28
CA GLY A 497 -7.87 -43.45 32.21
C GLY A 497 -7.33 -44.15 30.95
N VAL A 498 -7.05 -45.45 31.05
CA VAL A 498 -6.43 -46.30 30.00
C VAL A 498 -7.19 -47.63 29.87
N ALA A 499 -7.42 -48.11 28.64
CA ALA A 499 -7.61 -49.51 28.20
C ALA A 499 -7.99 -49.51 26.68
N GLY A 500 -7.77 -50.53 25.84
CA GLY A 500 -7.19 -51.88 25.99
C GLY A 500 -7.16 -52.61 24.62
N GLU A 501 -6.57 -53.81 24.53
CA GLU A 501 -6.15 -54.54 23.30
C GLU A 501 -7.23 -55.34 22.52
N GLY A 502 -6.87 -55.85 21.31
CA GLY A 502 -7.60 -56.89 20.54
C GLY A 502 -6.98 -57.24 19.16
N ASP A 503 -6.82 -58.54 18.84
CA ASP A 503 -5.96 -59.10 17.77
C ASP A 503 -6.60 -59.49 16.40
N GLU A 504 -5.78 -59.45 15.33
CA GLU A 504 -5.60 -60.38 14.14
C GLU A 504 -6.80 -60.93 13.28
N PRO A 505 -6.61 -61.53 12.06
CA PRO A 505 -5.36 -62.00 11.40
C PRO A 505 -5.10 -61.69 9.88
N LEU A 506 -3.82 -61.86 9.48
CA LEU A 506 -3.20 -62.42 8.23
C LEU A 506 -4.12 -62.93 7.06
N ALA A 507 -3.76 -63.02 5.75
CA ALA A 507 -2.61 -62.70 4.83
C ALA A 507 -3.07 -63.06 3.34
N PRO A 508 -2.26 -63.21 2.23
CA PRO A 508 -0.80 -63.09 1.99
C PRO A 508 -0.35 -62.33 0.69
N VAL A 509 0.89 -62.58 0.24
CA VAL A 509 1.81 -61.81 -0.63
C VAL A 509 1.90 -62.31 -2.09
N GLY A 510 2.45 -61.50 -3.01
CA GLY A 510 2.92 -61.91 -4.35
C GLY A 510 4.19 -61.16 -4.84
N ASP A 511 5.34 -61.80 -4.66
CA ASP A 511 6.70 -61.71 -5.25
C ASP A 511 7.23 -60.55 -6.14
N ALA A 512 8.53 -60.27 -5.94
CA ALA A 512 9.47 -59.57 -6.84
C ALA A 512 10.48 -60.58 -7.47
N PRO A 513 11.37 -60.19 -8.41
CA PRO A 513 12.78 -59.97 -8.00
C PRO A 513 13.68 -59.05 -8.88
N GLY A 514 14.77 -58.54 -8.28
CA GLY A 514 16.05 -58.18 -8.93
C GLY A 514 16.20 -56.75 -9.49
N GLY A 515 17.29 -56.01 -9.24
CA GLY A 515 18.46 -56.30 -8.42
C GLY A 515 19.51 -55.17 -8.35
N GLU A 516 20.47 -55.35 -7.43
CA GLU A 516 21.78 -54.68 -7.23
C GLU A 516 21.92 -53.14 -7.09
N ALA A 517 22.76 -52.77 -6.11
CA ALA A 517 23.25 -51.42 -5.85
C ALA A 517 24.78 -51.42 -5.77
N VAL A 518 25.44 -50.44 -6.38
CA VAL A 518 26.86 -50.10 -6.17
C VAL A 518 27.01 -48.57 -6.16
N ALA A 519 27.97 -48.06 -5.39
CA ALA A 519 28.08 -46.65 -4.99
C ALA A 519 29.12 -45.83 -5.77
N GLY A 520 29.10 -44.50 -5.56
CA GLY A 520 30.12 -43.53 -5.98
C GLY A 520 29.66 -42.63 -7.14
N THR A 521 29.92 -41.31 -7.16
CA THR A 521 30.95 -40.55 -6.42
C THR A 521 30.50 -39.15 -5.99
N GLU A 522 30.97 -38.75 -4.81
CA GLU A 522 30.90 -37.41 -4.24
C GLU A 522 32.20 -36.65 -4.57
N LEU A 523 32.15 -35.46 -5.21
CA LEU A 523 33.35 -34.65 -5.49
C LEU A 523 33.01 -33.21 -5.95
N ALA A 524 32.89 -32.26 -5.00
CA ALA A 524 33.13 -30.81 -5.22
C ALA A 524 33.04 -29.96 -3.92
N ALA A 525 33.83 -30.27 -2.88
CA ALA A 525 33.92 -29.38 -1.70
C ALA A 525 35.29 -29.40 -0.97
N PRO A 526 36.31 -28.69 -1.50
CA PRO A 526 37.37 -28.12 -0.64
C PRO A 526 37.28 -26.59 -0.49
N ALA A 527 37.05 -25.86 -1.59
CA ALA A 527 37.25 -24.41 -1.65
C ALA A 527 36.33 -23.57 -0.73
N ALA A 528 35.11 -24.03 -0.46
CA ALA A 528 34.14 -23.28 0.34
C ALA A 528 34.43 -23.27 1.86
N ARG A 529 35.25 -24.20 2.37
CA ARG A 529 35.60 -24.26 3.81
C ARG A 529 36.79 -23.35 4.14
N ASP A 530 37.78 -23.27 3.26
CA ASP A 530 38.98 -22.46 3.50
C ASP A 530 38.70 -20.95 3.47
N LEU A 531 37.73 -20.50 2.66
CA LEU A 531 37.28 -19.09 2.62
C LEU A 531 36.61 -18.65 3.93
N VAL A 532 35.82 -19.52 4.57
CA VAL A 532 35.18 -19.21 5.86
C VAL A 532 36.21 -19.20 7.00
N GLY A 533 37.23 -20.06 6.94
CA GLY A 533 38.38 -20.04 7.85
C GLY A 533 39.17 -18.73 7.74
N ALA A 534 39.58 -18.34 6.54
CA ALA A 534 40.35 -17.12 6.29
C ALA A 534 39.61 -15.84 6.72
N ALA A 535 38.29 -15.78 6.54
CA ALA A 535 37.46 -14.67 7.02
C ALA A 535 37.37 -14.62 8.55
N GLY A 536 37.29 -15.79 9.21
CA GLY A 536 37.31 -15.88 10.68
C GLY A 536 38.63 -15.40 11.28
N ASP A 537 39.76 -15.88 10.74
CA ASP A 537 41.10 -15.56 11.25
C ASP A 537 41.45 -14.07 11.04
N ALA A 538 41.00 -13.44 9.95
CA ALA A 538 41.19 -12.02 9.70
C ALA A 538 40.43 -11.13 10.71
N VAL A 539 39.21 -11.53 11.10
CA VAL A 539 38.39 -10.82 12.10
C VAL A 539 38.99 -10.99 13.51
N ASP A 540 39.41 -12.20 13.87
CA ASP A 540 39.97 -12.45 15.20
C ASP A 540 41.38 -11.83 15.39
N ALA A 541 42.17 -11.73 14.31
CA ALA A 541 43.40 -10.94 14.29
C ALA A 541 43.15 -9.44 14.46
N GLY A 542 42.08 -8.90 13.85
CA GLY A 542 41.66 -7.51 14.00
C GLY A 542 41.22 -7.15 15.42
N LEU A 543 40.57 -8.07 16.13
CA LEU A 543 40.08 -7.87 17.49
C LEU A 543 41.16 -7.98 18.58
N ARG A 544 42.29 -8.64 18.30
CA ARG A 544 43.42 -8.78 19.24
C ARG A 544 44.51 -7.71 19.07
N GLY A 545 44.45 -6.88 18.03
CA GLY A 545 45.39 -5.79 17.77
C GLY A 545 45.00 -4.47 18.42
N GLN A 546 45.77 -3.99 19.40
CA GLN A 546 45.54 -2.68 20.00
C GLN A 546 45.75 -1.54 18.99
N GLY A 547 44.68 -0.79 18.72
CA GLY A 547 44.74 0.65 18.39
C GLY A 547 45.33 1.04 17.03
N ARG A 548 44.57 0.85 15.94
CA ARG A 548 44.64 1.73 14.75
C ARG A 548 43.29 1.79 14.02
N ARG A 549 42.92 3.00 13.60
CA ARG A 549 41.68 3.28 12.86
C ARG A 549 41.86 2.80 11.41
N LEU A 550 41.06 1.84 10.98
CA LEU A 550 40.99 1.35 9.59
C LEU A 550 39.67 1.79 8.98
N ASP A 551 39.71 2.38 7.78
CA ASP A 551 38.53 2.89 7.10
C ASP A 551 37.68 1.76 6.52
N LEU A 552 36.48 1.56 7.09
CA LEU A 552 35.50 0.55 6.69
C LEU A 552 35.13 0.62 5.19
N VAL A 553 35.26 1.79 4.58
CA VAL A 553 34.92 2.03 3.16
C VAL A 553 35.85 1.25 2.22
N ALA A 554 37.14 1.10 2.56
CA ALA A 554 38.08 0.34 1.73
C ALA A 554 37.83 -1.17 1.81
N ALA A 555 37.37 -1.67 2.97
CA ALA A 555 37.02 -3.08 3.14
C ALA A 555 35.72 -3.44 2.40
N ALA A 556 34.71 -2.57 2.43
CA ALA A 556 33.47 -2.76 1.68
C ALA A 556 33.72 -2.83 0.16
N GLY A 557 34.52 -1.89 -0.40
CA GLY A 557 34.83 -1.87 -1.83
C GLY A 557 35.59 -3.10 -2.33
N ALA A 558 36.40 -3.75 -1.48
CA ALA A 558 37.06 -5.01 -1.82
C ALA A 558 36.08 -6.19 -1.92
N VAL A 559 35.05 -6.22 -1.05
CA VAL A 559 34.02 -7.26 -1.06
C VAL A 559 33.06 -7.10 -2.25
N GLU A 560 32.72 -5.87 -2.63
CA GLU A 560 31.92 -5.60 -3.83
C GLU A 560 32.65 -6.00 -5.13
N ALA A 561 33.97 -5.78 -5.19
CA ALA A 561 34.79 -6.18 -6.35
C ALA A 561 34.91 -7.71 -6.52
N GLU A 562 35.01 -8.46 -5.42
CA GLU A 562 35.00 -9.94 -5.44
C GLU A 562 33.62 -10.49 -5.84
N LEU A 563 32.51 -9.86 -5.40
CA LEU A 563 31.15 -10.25 -5.83
C LEU A 563 30.91 -9.97 -7.32
N ASP A 564 31.40 -8.85 -7.87
CA ASP A 564 31.32 -8.59 -9.31
C ASP A 564 32.10 -9.63 -10.12
N LEU A 565 33.29 -10.03 -9.65
CA LEU A 565 34.08 -11.08 -10.29
C LEU A 565 33.36 -12.44 -10.25
N ALA A 566 32.77 -12.81 -9.11
CA ALA A 566 31.99 -14.05 -8.98
C ALA A 566 30.75 -14.06 -9.90
N ASN A 567 30.01 -12.95 -9.98
CA ASN A 567 28.87 -12.80 -10.89
C ASN A 567 29.29 -12.86 -12.36
N ARG A 568 30.46 -12.30 -12.72
CA ARG A 568 30.99 -12.36 -14.09
C ARG A 568 31.48 -13.75 -14.49
N VAL A 569 31.98 -14.54 -13.55
CA VAL A 569 32.29 -15.97 -13.79
C VAL A 569 31.00 -16.79 -13.93
N GLY A 570 29.99 -16.55 -13.08
CA GLY A 570 28.67 -17.19 -13.20
C GLY A 570 27.95 -16.86 -14.53
N GLY A 571 28.04 -15.61 -14.99
CA GLY A 571 27.47 -15.17 -16.26
C GLY A 571 28.12 -15.76 -17.52
N VAL A 572 29.37 -16.26 -17.42
CA VAL A 572 30.05 -16.94 -18.53
C VAL A 572 29.69 -18.44 -18.58
N ALA A 573 29.36 -19.06 -17.44
CA ALA A 573 28.87 -20.44 -17.40
C ALA A 573 27.43 -20.60 -17.93
N GLY A 574 26.60 -19.55 -17.87
CA GLY A 574 25.22 -19.55 -18.39
C GLY A 574 25.06 -19.36 -19.90
N ALA A 575 26.15 -19.15 -20.64
CA ALA A 575 26.13 -18.87 -22.09
C ALA A 575 26.65 -20.02 -22.96
N LEU A 576 26.75 -21.25 -22.40
CA LEU A 576 27.34 -22.41 -23.05
C LEU A 576 26.48 -23.69 -23.00
N GLU A 577 25.15 -23.57 -23.06
CA GLU A 577 24.24 -24.67 -23.49
C GLU A 577 23.03 -24.16 -24.30
N ALA A 578 23.27 -23.67 -25.52
CA ALA A 578 22.28 -23.58 -26.60
C ALA A 578 22.98 -23.31 -27.95
N GLY A 579 23.09 -24.30 -28.84
CA GLY A 579 23.67 -24.11 -30.17
C GLY A 579 24.15 -25.38 -30.87
N ASP A 580 23.24 -26.01 -31.63
CA ASP A 580 23.39 -26.94 -32.76
C ASP A 580 24.72 -27.68 -33.04
N GLY A 581 24.62 -29.02 -33.09
CA GLY A 581 25.61 -29.90 -33.73
C GLY A 581 25.21 -30.29 -35.16
N PRO A 582 26.14 -30.29 -36.15
CA PRO A 582 25.84 -30.66 -37.53
C PRO A 582 26.27 -32.10 -37.90
N GLY A 583 25.57 -32.71 -38.88
CA GLY A 583 26.20 -33.65 -39.82
C GLY A 583 25.64 -35.07 -39.90
N GLY A 584 24.93 -35.37 -41.00
CA GLY A 584 24.60 -36.72 -41.48
C GLY A 584 24.06 -36.65 -42.91
N ARG A 585 24.67 -37.37 -43.86
CA ARG A 585 24.42 -37.25 -45.31
C ARG A 585 23.64 -38.44 -45.90
N ASP A 586 23.29 -38.27 -47.17
CA ASP A 586 22.75 -39.23 -48.17
C ASP A 586 21.22 -39.35 -48.18
N GLY A 587 20.52 -39.27 -49.32
CA GLY A 587 20.93 -38.97 -50.70
C GLY A 587 19.87 -39.48 -51.71
N GLY A 588 19.54 -38.75 -52.78
CA GLY A 588 18.61 -39.26 -53.82
C GLY A 588 17.77 -38.23 -54.60
N ASP A 589 18.39 -37.67 -55.65
CA ASP A 589 17.88 -37.43 -57.02
C ASP A 589 16.40 -37.06 -57.37
N GLY A 590 16.23 -36.23 -58.42
CA GLY A 590 15.19 -36.51 -59.44
C GLY A 590 14.14 -35.47 -59.91
N GLY A 591 14.52 -34.26 -60.38
CA GLY A 591 13.72 -33.43 -61.34
C GLY A 591 12.43 -32.74 -60.83
N GLY A 592 11.85 -31.74 -61.50
CA GLY A 592 12.30 -30.93 -62.65
C GLY A 592 11.17 -30.08 -63.30
N GLY A 593 11.50 -28.88 -63.83
CA GLY A 593 10.79 -28.23 -64.95
C GLY A 593 9.71 -27.16 -64.71
N GLY A 594 10.03 -25.89 -65.07
CA GLY A 594 9.11 -24.85 -65.60
C GLY A 594 8.12 -24.15 -64.63
N ASP A 595 7.54 -22.99 -64.94
CA ASP A 595 7.81 -21.94 -65.95
C ASP A 595 6.99 -20.65 -65.57
N GLY A 596 7.33 -19.47 -66.11
CA GLY A 596 6.39 -18.36 -66.35
C GLY A 596 6.02 -17.34 -65.23
N GLY A 597 6.70 -16.17 -65.25
CA GLY A 597 6.09 -14.83 -65.51
C GLY A 597 5.18 -14.08 -64.49
N GLN A 598 5.56 -12.81 -64.22
CA GLN A 598 4.73 -11.56 -64.19
C GLN A 598 3.45 -11.45 -63.30
N GLU A 599 2.97 -10.30 -62.80
CA GLU A 599 3.46 -8.91 -62.55
C GLU A 599 2.37 -8.19 -61.67
N GLY A 600 2.67 -7.02 -61.07
CA GLY A 600 1.70 -6.14 -60.37
C GLY A 600 1.48 -6.49 -58.88
N ASP A 601 1.85 -5.69 -57.87
CA ASP A 601 1.76 -4.23 -57.61
C ASP A 601 0.36 -3.77 -57.15
N GLU A 602 0.25 -3.41 -55.86
CA GLU A 602 -0.45 -2.22 -55.34
C GLU A 602 -0.38 -2.17 -53.79
N GLY A 603 -0.31 -0.97 -53.21
CA GLY A 603 -0.74 -0.73 -51.81
C GLY A 603 0.29 -0.10 -50.87
N GLY A 604 0.49 1.22 -50.95
CA GLY A 604 1.21 1.97 -49.92
C GLY A 604 0.92 3.47 -49.92
N ALA A 605 0.25 3.95 -48.86
CA ALA A 605 0.34 5.29 -48.26
C ALA A 605 -0.49 5.34 -46.96
#